data_AF-A0A0K8RQF9-F1
#
_entry.id   AF-A0A0K8RQF9-F1
#
_cell.length_a   1.000
_cell.length_b   1.000
_cell.length_c   1.000
_cell.angle_alpha   90.00
_cell.angle_beta   90.00
_cell.angle_gamma   90.00
#
_symmetry.space_group_name_H-M   'P 1'
#
loop_
_entity.id
_entity.type
_entity.pdbx_description
1 polymer ?
#
loop_
_entity_poly.entity_id
_entity_poly.type
_entity_poly.pdbx_seq_one_letter_code
_entity_poly.pdbx_strand_id
1 'polypeptide(L)'
;DTSKQAQKTNPVKIFTCNVTVIQMSVFMIIMGLAMLLHGVQSTCGNWYLDKNLSHMREECKTKLRSQFQTECRKIGGEFTNFNLCNIQCLVKKGNVVKLEYVFLKDDLPCGPYGEKCQRGFCYGPCEVQFFNPPKPRSDEEINQKKKDAK
;
A
#
# COMPACT_ATOMS: atom_id res chain seq x y z
N ASP A 1 -70.38 -2.20 -39.63
CA ASP A 1 -69.09 -1.79 -39.03
C ASP A 1 -68.68 -2.66 -37.86
N THR A 2 -68.03 -3.78 -38.13
CA THR A 2 -67.23 -4.47 -37.10
C THR A 2 -66.20 -5.38 -37.78
N SER A 3 -64.92 -5.02 -37.71
CA SER A 3 -63.82 -5.97 -37.92
C SER A 3 -62.68 -5.61 -36.99
N LYS A 4 -62.68 -6.21 -35.80
CA LYS A 4 -61.51 -6.33 -34.93
C LYS A 4 -60.42 -7.08 -35.71
N GLN A 5 -59.37 -6.41 -36.14
CA GLN A 5 -58.13 -7.09 -36.49
C GLN A 5 -57.28 -7.24 -35.23
N ALA A 6 -57.32 -8.45 -34.67
CA ALA A 6 -56.37 -8.91 -33.68
C ALA A 6 -54.98 -8.98 -34.33
N GLN A 7 -54.08 -8.12 -33.90
CA GLN A 7 -52.70 -8.11 -34.33
C GLN A 7 -51.99 -9.33 -33.70
N LYS A 8 -51.86 -10.41 -34.48
CA LYS A 8 -51.15 -11.64 -34.10
C LYS A 8 -49.66 -11.33 -33.93
N THR A 9 -49.23 -11.08 -32.69
CA THR A 9 -47.82 -10.91 -32.35
C THR A 9 -47.09 -12.25 -32.53
N ASN A 10 -46.16 -12.29 -33.48
CA ASN A 10 -45.34 -13.45 -33.76
C ASN A 10 -44.41 -13.75 -32.56
N PRO A 11 -44.45 -14.96 -31.97
CA PRO A 11 -43.69 -15.31 -30.76
C PRO A 11 -42.17 -15.21 -30.97
N VAL A 12 -41.70 -15.33 -32.21
CA VAL A 12 -40.29 -15.23 -32.59
C VAL A 12 -39.72 -13.82 -32.36
N LYS A 13 -40.48 -12.75 -32.64
CA LYS A 13 -40.02 -11.36 -32.47
C LYS A 13 -39.93 -10.92 -31.00
N ILE A 14 -40.84 -11.42 -30.15
CA ILE A 14 -40.82 -11.17 -28.70
C ILE A 14 -39.60 -11.88 -28.07
N PHE A 15 -39.30 -13.10 -28.51
CA PHE A 15 -38.16 -13.87 -28.03
C PHE A 15 -36.82 -13.20 -28.37
N THR A 16 -36.65 -12.70 -29.60
CA THR A 16 -35.41 -12.02 -29.99
C THR A 16 -35.22 -10.67 -29.30
N CYS A 17 -36.28 -9.88 -29.08
CA CYS A 17 -36.19 -8.62 -28.32
C CYS A 17 -35.88 -8.85 -26.84
N ASN A 18 -36.47 -9.88 -26.21
CA ASN A 18 -36.19 -10.19 -24.81
C ASN A 18 -34.77 -10.72 -24.63
N VAL A 19 -34.27 -11.54 -25.55
CA VAL A 19 -32.89 -12.04 -25.51
C VAL A 19 -31.88 -10.91 -25.72
N THR A 20 -32.12 -9.96 -26.64
CA THR A 20 -31.22 -8.80 -26.82
C THR A 20 -31.26 -7.83 -25.64
N VAL A 21 -32.43 -7.61 -25.04
CA VAL A 21 -32.55 -6.80 -23.81
C VAL A 21 -31.86 -7.47 -22.63
N ILE A 22 -32.05 -8.78 -22.41
CA ILE A 22 -31.37 -9.53 -21.34
C ILE A 22 -29.85 -9.50 -21.55
N GLN A 23 -29.38 -9.70 -22.79
CA GLN A 23 -27.97 -9.66 -23.12
C GLN A 23 -27.37 -8.26 -22.87
N MET A 24 -28.03 -7.19 -23.31
CA MET A 24 -27.60 -5.81 -23.03
C MET A 24 -27.61 -5.47 -21.53
N SER A 25 -28.59 -5.98 -20.79
CA SER A 25 -28.72 -5.79 -19.34
C SER A 25 -27.56 -6.45 -18.59
N VAL A 26 -27.23 -7.69 -18.95
CA VAL A 26 -26.15 -8.46 -18.33
C VAL A 26 -24.79 -7.81 -18.63
N PHE A 27 -24.55 -7.32 -19.84
CA PHE A 27 -23.32 -6.58 -20.16
C PHE A 27 -23.17 -5.31 -19.34
N MET A 28 -24.23 -4.53 -19.14
CA MET A 28 -24.19 -3.31 -18.31
C MET A 28 -23.91 -3.62 -16.84
N ILE A 29 -24.47 -4.72 -16.31
CA ILE A 29 -24.19 -5.18 -14.94
C ILE A 29 -22.73 -5.62 -14.81
N ILE A 30 -22.21 -6.40 -15.77
CA ILE A 30 -20.81 -6.87 -15.76
C ILE A 30 -19.82 -5.71 -15.88
N MET A 31 -20.08 -4.73 -16.76
CA MET A 31 -19.23 -3.55 -16.90
C MET A 31 -19.28 -2.65 -15.66
N GLY A 32 -20.46 -2.49 -15.03
CA GLY A 32 -20.60 -1.78 -13.76
C GLY A 32 -19.85 -2.46 -12.60
N LEU A 33 -19.95 -3.79 -12.50
CA LEU A 33 -19.17 -4.58 -11.53
C LEU A 33 -17.66 -4.52 -11.82
N ALA A 34 -17.24 -4.55 -13.09
CA ALA A 34 -15.85 -4.40 -13.47
C ALA A 34 -15.30 -3.01 -13.05
N MET A 35 -16.06 -1.93 -13.23
CA MET A 35 -15.65 -0.59 -12.77
C MET A 35 -15.55 -0.49 -11.23
N LEU A 36 -16.34 -1.26 -10.48
CA LEU A 36 -16.25 -1.33 -9.02
C LEU A 36 -15.11 -2.24 -8.52
N LEU A 37 -14.75 -3.26 -9.31
CA LEU A 37 -13.66 -4.20 -9.01
C LEU A 37 -12.28 -3.66 -9.45
N HIS A 38 -12.24 -2.78 -10.46
CA HIS A 38 -11.06 -2.00 -10.84
C HIS A 38 -10.87 -0.81 -9.90
N GLY A 39 -10.71 -1.14 -8.63
CA GLY A 39 -10.11 -0.25 -7.65
C GLY A 39 -10.97 0.96 -7.31
N VAL A 40 -11.40 0.96 -6.06
CA VAL A 40 -11.01 2.06 -5.16
C VAL A 40 -9.47 2.21 -5.19
N GLN A 41 -8.91 2.56 -6.34
CA GLN A 41 -7.53 2.93 -6.54
C GLN A 41 -7.48 4.33 -5.96
N SER A 42 -7.24 4.34 -4.64
CA SER A 42 -6.99 5.49 -3.78
C SER A 42 -6.94 6.82 -4.55
N THR A 43 -7.96 7.67 -4.38
CA THR A 43 -8.04 9.04 -4.93
C THR A 43 -6.99 10.00 -4.35
N CYS A 44 -5.88 9.45 -3.86
CA CYS A 44 -4.68 10.17 -3.51
C CYS A 44 -3.82 10.22 -4.77
N GLY A 45 -3.94 11.29 -5.55
CA GLY A 45 -2.96 11.59 -6.59
C GLY A 45 -1.54 11.58 -6.00
N ASN A 46 -0.57 11.06 -6.76
CA ASN A 46 0.88 10.99 -6.49
C ASN A 46 1.31 11.22 -5.01
N TRP A 47 0.79 10.41 -4.07
CA TRP A 47 1.10 10.56 -2.66
C TRP A 47 2.30 9.69 -2.30
N TYR A 48 3.11 10.17 -1.36
CA TYR A 48 4.22 9.40 -0.81
C TYR A 48 4.54 9.87 0.62
N LEU A 49 5.24 9.02 1.35
CA LEU A 49 5.74 9.30 2.69
C LEU A 49 7.03 10.10 2.60
N ASP A 50 6.99 11.36 3.00
CA ASP A 50 8.17 12.14 3.37
C ASP A 50 8.21 12.34 4.89
N LYS A 51 9.31 12.88 5.43
CA LYS A 51 9.45 13.11 6.88
C LYS A 51 8.30 13.92 7.49
N ASN A 52 7.74 14.86 6.72
CA ASN A 52 6.71 15.78 7.20
C ASN A 52 5.29 15.34 6.79
N LEU A 53 5.18 14.30 5.96
CA LEU A 53 3.93 13.85 5.33
C LEU A 53 3.29 14.97 4.48
N SER A 54 4.08 15.87 3.88
CA SER A 54 3.61 17.00 3.08
C SER A 54 2.91 16.57 1.79
N HIS A 55 3.24 15.41 1.24
CA HIS A 55 2.66 14.88 0.01
C HIS A 55 1.48 13.93 0.26
N MET A 56 0.83 14.07 1.42
CA MET A 56 -0.30 13.26 1.85
C MET A 56 -1.48 14.16 2.24
N ARG A 57 -2.69 13.78 1.83
CA ARG A 57 -3.93 14.47 2.24
C ARG A 57 -4.07 14.44 3.76
N GLU A 58 -4.57 15.52 4.35
CA GLU A 58 -4.68 15.68 5.82
C GLU A 58 -5.46 14.56 6.52
N GLU A 59 -6.52 14.03 5.88
CA GLU A 59 -7.29 12.90 6.39
C GLU A 59 -6.42 11.65 6.57
N CYS A 60 -5.62 11.31 5.55
CA CYS A 60 -4.70 10.17 5.59
C CYS A 60 -3.56 10.40 6.57
N LYS A 61 -3.00 11.63 6.61
CA LYS A 61 -1.95 12.02 7.56
C LYS A 61 -2.39 11.85 9.01
N THR A 62 -3.60 12.31 9.32
CA THR A 62 -4.19 12.20 10.65
C THR A 62 -4.40 10.74 11.03
N LYS A 63 -4.94 9.93 10.10
CA LYS A 63 -5.14 8.48 10.30
C LYS A 63 -3.83 7.71 10.47
N LEU A 64 -2.76 8.11 9.77
CA LEU A 64 -1.44 7.52 9.94
C LEU A 64 -0.84 7.89 11.31
N ARG A 65 -0.87 9.17 11.68
CA ARG A 65 -0.34 9.65 12.96
C ARG A 65 -1.05 9.05 14.17
N SER A 66 -2.36 8.83 14.09
CA SER A 66 -3.12 8.21 15.19
C SER A 66 -2.72 6.76 15.47
N GLN A 67 -2.12 6.08 14.49
CA GLN A 67 -1.63 4.70 14.64
C GLN A 67 -0.28 4.64 15.35
N PHE A 68 0.56 5.67 15.27
CA PHE A 68 1.94 5.62 15.79
C PHE A 68 2.01 5.24 17.28
N GLN A 69 1.28 5.96 18.13
CA GLN A 69 1.24 5.65 19.55
C GLN A 69 0.60 4.29 19.82
N THR A 70 -0.41 3.92 19.03
CA THR A 70 -1.10 2.63 19.15
C THR A 70 -0.14 1.47 18.88
N GLU A 71 0.64 1.54 17.81
CA GLU A 71 1.64 0.53 17.46
C GLU A 71 2.77 0.46 18.49
N CYS A 72 3.29 1.61 18.98
CA CYS A 72 4.28 1.60 20.06
C CYS A 72 3.74 0.98 21.35
N ARG A 73 2.46 1.22 21.70
CA ARG A 73 1.85 0.62 22.89
C ARG A 73 1.77 -0.90 22.82
N LYS A 74 1.62 -1.50 21.63
CA LYS A 74 1.60 -2.97 21.46
C LYS A 74 2.90 -3.63 21.91
N ILE A 75 4.02 -2.91 21.83
CA ILE A 75 5.34 -3.37 22.30
C ILE A 75 5.72 -2.80 23.67
N GLY A 76 4.76 -2.19 24.39
CA GLY A 76 5.00 -1.58 25.69
C GLY A 76 5.83 -0.31 25.64
N GLY A 77 5.84 0.40 24.50
CA GLY A 77 6.62 1.61 24.28
C GLY A 77 5.79 2.87 24.07
N GLU A 78 6.51 4.00 24.01
CA GLU A 78 5.98 5.33 23.73
C GLU A 78 6.54 5.86 22.40
N PHE A 79 5.70 6.48 21.59
CA PHE A 79 6.15 7.04 20.31
C PHE A 79 7.13 8.19 20.54
N THR A 80 8.21 8.18 19.77
CA THR A 80 9.25 9.23 19.83
C THR A 80 9.44 9.95 18.51
N ASN A 81 9.53 9.20 17.41
CA ASN A 81 9.85 9.78 16.12
C ASN A 81 9.33 8.93 14.95
N PHE A 82 9.16 9.56 13.80
CA PHE A 82 8.78 8.93 12.54
C PHE A 82 9.89 9.13 11.49
N ASN A 83 10.34 8.04 10.87
CA ASN A 83 11.39 8.03 9.85
C ASN A 83 10.91 7.37 8.55
N LEU A 84 9.87 7.93 7.93
CA LEU A 84 9.26 7.45 6.67
C LEU A 84 8.68 6.03 6.77
N CYS A 85 9.54 5.01 6.71
CA CYS A 85 9.15 3.59 6.67
C CYS A 85 9.21 2.91 8.04
N ASN A 86 9.56 3.64 9.10
CA ASN A 86 9.49 3.15 10.47
C ASN A 86 9.11 4.25 11.46
N ILE A 87 8.59 3.84 12.62
CA ILE A 87 8.48 4.67 13.81
C ILE A 87 9.46 4.18 14.87
N GLN A 88 9.94 5.11 15.68
CA GLN A 88 10.76 4.86 16.85
C GLN A 88 9.88 4.86 18.10
N CYS A 89 10.00 3.81 18.89
CA CYS A 89 9.29 3.63 20.14
C CYS A 89 10.29 3.50 21.28
N LEU A 90 10.10 4.27 22.35
CA LEU A 90 10.89 4.16 23.57
C LEU A 90 10.27 3.08 24.46
N VAL A 91 10.98 1.98 24.68
CA VAL A 91 10.53 0.89 25.56
C VAL A 91 11.37 0.89 26.83
N LYS A 92 10.70 0.93 27.98
CA LYS A 92 11.35 0.86 29.30
C LYS A 92 11.16 -0.54 29.87
N LYS A 93 12.25 -1.25 30.15
CA LYS A 93 12.23 -2.56 30.79
C LYS A 93 13.09 -2.51 32.05
N GLY A 94 12.44 -2.33 33.21
CA GLY A 94 13.14 -2.02 34.46
C GLY A 94 13.89 -0.70 34.35
N ASN A 95 15.19 -0.72 34.61
CA ASN A 95 16.07 0.45 34.54
C ASN A 95 16.69 0.69 33.14
N VAL A 96 16.41 -0.18 32.17
CA VAL A 96 16.97 -0.06 30.82
C VAL A 96 15.95 0.60 29.90
N VAL A 97 16.41 1.63 29.20
CA VAL A 97 15.65 2.32 28.15
C VAL A 97 16.22 1.87 26.81
N LYS A 98 15.37 1.30 25.95
CA LYS A 98 15.75 0.85 24.60
C LYS A 98 14.88 1.55 23.56
N LEU A 99 15.51 1.94 22.46
CA LEU A 99 14.80 2.39 21.27
C LEU A 99 14.47 1.15 20.41
N GLU A 100 13.19 0.90 20.22
CA GLU A 100 12.67 -0.14 19.33
C GLU A 100 12.08 0.52 18.08
N TYR A 101 12.15 -0.19 16.96
CA TYR A 101 11.64 0.30 15.68
C TYR A 101 10.45 -0.57 15.25
N VAL A 102 9.34 0.09 14.91
CA VAL A 102 8.18 -0.58 14.32
C VAL A 102 8.09 -0.16 12.86
N PHE A 103 8.08 -1.14 11.96
CA PHE A 103 8.13 -0.91 10.53
C PHE A 103 6.73 -0.73 9.96
N LEU A 104 6.61 0.21 9.02
CA LEU A 104 5.42 0.34 8.20
C LEU A 104 5.34 -0.84 7.22
N LYS A 105 4.16 -1.04 6.63
CA LYS A 105 3.96 -2.06 5.61
C LYS A 105 4.90 -1.83 4.42
N ASP A 106 5.40 -2.93 3.86
CA ASP A 106 6.14 -2.89 2.61
C ASP A 106 5.28 -2.35 1.45
N ASP A 107 5.96 -1.90 0.40
CA ASP A 107 5.41 -1.32 -0.84
C ASP A 107 4.68 0.02 -0.70
N LEU A 108 4.69 0.65 0.48
CA LEU A 108 4.20 2.02 0.63
C LEU A 108 5.13 3.00 -0.10
N PRO A 109 4.59 3.95 -0.89
CA PRO A 109 5.40 4.96 -1.56
C PRO A 109 6.07 5.87 -0.53
N CYS A 110 7.39 6.04 -0.61
CA CYS A 110 8.21 6.79 0.35
C CYS A 110 9.12 7.83 -0.29
N GLY A 111 8.87 8.17 -1.55
CA GLY A 111 9.53 9.26 -2.25
C GLY A 111 8.86 9.59 -3.58
N PRO A 112 9.31 10.67 -4.23
CA PRO A 112 8.69 11.20 -5.45
C PRO A 112 9.06 10.42 -6.73
N TYR A 113 10.07 9.56 -6.70
CA TYR A 113 10.62 8.84 -7.86
C TYR A 113 10.23 7.36 -7.89
N GLY A 114 9.20 6.97 -7.12
CA GLY A 114 8.72 5.59 -7.05
C GLY A 114 9.44 4.74 -5.99
N GLU A 115 10.11 5.38 -5.03
CA GLU A 115 10.70 4.71 -3.88
C GLU A 115 9.63 4.05 -3.02
N LYS A 116 9.95 2.88 -2.47
CA LYS A 116 9.03 2.08 -1.68
C LYS A 116 9.64 1.61 -0.37
N CYS A 117 8.80 1.51 0.65
CA CYS A 117 9.19 0.89 1.91
C CYS A 117 9.45 -0.60 1.72
N GLN A 118 10.61 -1.07 2.20
CA GLN A 118 10.89 -2.49 2.38
C GLN A 118 11.64 -2.68 3.69
N ARG A 119 11.16 -3.56 4.57
CA ARG A 119 11.80 -3.91 5.85
C ARG A 119 12.17 -2.67 6.70
N GLY A 120 11.31 -1.65 6.69
CA GLY A 120 11.50 -0.42 7.46
C GLY A 120 12.39 0.64 6.83
N PHE A 121 12.92 0.42 5.61
CA PHE A 121 13.75 1.37 4.87
C PHE A 121 13.08 1.80 3.56
N CYS A 122 13.37 3.02 3.11
CA CYS A 122 12.89 3.53 1.83
C CYS A 122 13.90 3.21 0.73
N TYR A 123 13.55 2.30 -0.18
CA TYR A 123 14.40 1.92 -1.30
C TYR A 123 13.92 2.58 -2.58
N GLY A 124 14.85 3.25 -3.27
CA GLY A 124 14.60 3.75 -4.61
C GLY A 124 14.88 2.70 -5.69
N PRO A 125 14.37 2.94 -6.92
CA PRO A 125 14.64 2.07 -8.07
C PRO A 125 16.11 2.08 -8.51
N CYS A 126 16.89 3.06 -8.04
CA CYS A 126 18.30 3.20 -8.38
C CYS A 126 19.19 2.46 -7.37
N GLU A 127 19.85 1.39 -7.79
CA GLU A 127 20.91 0.73 -7.02
C GLU A 127 22.24 1.44 -7.25
N VAL A 128 22.54 2.43 -6.40
CA VAL A 128 23.75 3.24 -6.49
C VAL A 128 24.50 3.20 -5.17
N GLN A 129 25.76 2.74 -5.20
CA GLN A 129 26.67 2.78 -4.05
C GLN A 129 27.34 4.16 -3.98
N PHE A 130 26.73 5.08 -3.23
CA PHE A 130 27.28 6.44 -3.07
C PHE A 130 28.47 6.51 -2.10
N PHE A 131 28.59 5.55 -1.19
CA PHE A 131 29.63 5.51 -0.18
C PHE A 131 30.33 4.15 -0.18
N ASN A 132 31.62 4.17 0.09
CA ASN A 132 32.38 2.94 0.32
C ASN A 132 31.83 2.24 1.58
N PRO A 133 31.82 0.89 1.60
CA PRO A 133 31.44 0.16 2.79
C PRO A 133 32.36 0.56 3.96
N PRO A 134 31.82 0.72 5.18
CA PRO A 134 32.64 1.00 6.34
C PRO A 134 33.70 -0.09 6.49
N LYS A 135 34.96 0.30 6.78
CA LYS A 135 36.02 -0.67 7.04
C LYS A 135 35.58 -1.57 8.20
N PRO A 136 35.74 -2.90 8.09
CA PRO A 136 35.45 -3.80 9.20
C PRO A 136 36.21 -3.37 10.45
N ARG A 137 35.63 -3.61 11.63
CA ARG A 137 36.41 -3.50 12.85
C ARG A 137 37.54 -4.55 12.83
N SER A 138 38.66 -4.25 13.48
CA SER A 138 39.88 -5.06 13.42
C SER A 138 39.68 -6.54 13.82
N ASP A 139 38.74 -6.82 14.72
CA ASP A 139 38.34 -8.15 15.16
C ASP A 139 37.59 -8.95 14.08
N GLU A 140 36.75 -8.29 13.27
CA GLU A 140 36.12 -8.89 12.10
C GLU A 140 37.11 -9.15 10.96
N GLU A 141 38.10 -8.27 10.77
CA GLU A 141 39.16 -8.47 9.78
C GLU A 141 40.03 -9.70 10.11
N ILE A 142 40.30 -9.95 11.40
CA ILE A 142 41.02 -11.15 11.87
C ILE A 142 40.21 -12.42 11.60
N ASN A 143 38.90 -12.39 11.82
CA ASN A 143 38.04 -13.56 11.60
C ASN A 143 37.83 -13.85 10.11
N GLN A 144 37.79 -12.83 9.26
CA GLN A 144 37.71 -12.98 7.81
C GLN A 144 38.98 -13.61 7.25
N LYS A 145 40.17 -13.10 7.65
CA LYS A 145 41.47 -13.68 7.25
C LYS A 145 41.63 -15.15 7.65
N LYS A 146 41.05 -15.57 8.78
CA LYS A 146 41.03 -16.98 9.20
C LYS A 146 40.13 -17.87 8.34
N LYS A 147 39.05 -17.32 7.79
CA LYS A 147 38.15 -18.06 6.89
C LYS A 147 38.74 -18.19 5.49
N ASP A 148 39.41 -17.15 5.00
CA ASP A 148 40.00 -17.13 3.67
C ASP A 148 41.31 -17.96 3.56
N ALA A 149 41.90 -18.33 4.70
CA ALA A 149 43.11 -19.16 4.79
C ALA A 149 42.83 -20.67 4.98
N LYS A 150 41.56 -21.10 4.86
CA LYS A 150 41.14 -22.51 4.98
C LYS A 150 40.53 -23.01 3.69
#